data_AF-A0A011N956-F1
#
_entry.id   AF-A0A011N956-F1
#
_cell.length_a   1.000
_cell.length_b   1.000
_cell.length_c   1.000
_cell.angle_alpha   90.00
_cell.angle_beta   90.00
_cell.angle_gamma   90.00
#
_symmetry.space_group_name_H-M   'P 1'
#
loop_
_entity.id
_entity.type
_entity.pdbx_description
1 polymer ?
#
loop_
_entity_poly.entity_id
_entity_poly.type
_entity_poly.pdbx_seq_one_letter_code
_entity_poly.pdbx_strand_id
1 'polypeptide(L)'
;MGTDYETDVVAWASEQARLIRAGRFDLLDREHVAEEIEDVGKSEQRELAARMAVLLAHLLKWQHQPERRGTSWELTIGNQRQRIRRRLEKTPSLCGCLKDPDWWADAWGDACDLASAETGIGMDRFARSCPWALATEVLNESWLPNG
;
A
#
# COMPACT_ATOMS: atom_id res chain seq x y z
N MET A 1 5.42 -31.61 19.52
CA MET A 1 6.11 -30.32 19.58
C MET A 1 5.47 -29.46 18.52
N GLY A 2 4.75 -28.42 18.93
CA GLY A 2 4.15 -27.48 17.98
C GLY A 2 5.24 -26.67 17.31
N THR A 3 5.01 -26.27 16.06
CA THR A 3 5.80 -25.23 15.40
C THR A 3 5.69 -23.95 16.20
N ASP A 4 6.83 -23.30 16.47
CA ASP A 4 6.88 -22.09 17.28
C ASP A 4 6.58 -20.86 16.42
N TYR A 5 5.67 -20.01 16.91
CA TYR A 5 5.18 -18.80 16.24
C TYR A 5 6.35 -17.86 15.89
N GLU A 6 7.23 -17.64 16.86
CA GLU A 6 8.38 -16.72 16.77
C GLU A 6 9.48 -17.21 15.82
N THR A 7 9.55 -18.52 15.59
CA THR A 7 10.63 -19.14 14.83
C THR A 7 10.25 -19.37 13.36
N ASP A 8 9.01 -19.78 13.08
CA ASP A 8 8.52 -20.02 11.71
C ASP A 8 7.00 -19.80 11.63
N VAL A 9 6.61 -18.53 11.42
CA VAL A 9 5.21 -18.10 11.32
C VAL A 9 4.44 -18.83 10.20
N VAL A 10 5.11 -19.18 9.10
CA VAL A 10 4.46 -19.84 7.96
C VAL A 10 4.10 -21.28 8.31
N ALA A 11 5.04 -22.00 8.93
CA ALA A 11 4.81 -23.36 9.37
C ALA A 11 3.85 -23.44 10.56
N TRP A 12 3.91 -22.46 11.49
CA TRP A 12 2.92 -22.30 12.56
C TRP A 12 1.51 -22.03 12.01
N ALA A 13 1.33 -21.07 11.09
CA ALA A 13 0.03 -20.72 10.53
C ALA A 13 -0.59 -21.90 9.75
N SER A 14 0.25 -22.66 9.04
CA SER A 14 -0.17 -23.88 8.35
C SER A 14 -0.69 -24.95 9.32
N GLU A 15 -0.04 -25.12 10.46
CA GLU A 15 -0.47 -26.04 11.52
C GLU A 15 -1.77 -25.57 12.19
N GLN A 16 -1.89 -24.29 12.55
CA GLN A 16 -3.13 -23.73 13.09
C GLN A 16 -4.30 -23.94 12.13
N ALA A 17 -4.11 -23.68 10.83
CA ALA A 17 -5.12 -23.93 9.81
C ALA A 17 -5.50 -25.41 9.69
N ARG A 18 -4.54 -26.33 9.89
CA ARG A 18 -4.81 -27.78 9.91
C ARG A 18 -5.65 -28.16 11.14
N LEU A 19 -5.34 -27.63 12.32
CA LEU A 19 -6.09 -27.85 13.55
C LEU A 19 -7.53 -27.32 13.45
N ILE A 20 -7.73 -26.12 12.89
CA ILE A 20 -9.06 -25.55 12.61
C ILE A 20 -9.87 -26.49 11.70
N ARG A 21 -9.29 -26.92 10.57
CA ARG A 21 -9.98 -27.84 9.63
C ARG A 21 -10.30 -29.20 10.24
N ALA A 22 -9.49 -29.67 11.20
CA ALA A 22 -9.72 -30.91 11.93
C ALA A 22 -10.68 -30.76 13.13
N GLY A 23 -11.20 -29.55 13.40
CA GLY A 23 -12.06 -29.27 14.55
C GLY A 23 -11.35 -29.35 15.92
N ARG A 24 -10.01 -29.32 15.93
CA ARG A 24 -9.17 -29.47 17.12
C ARG A 24 -8.90 -28.13 17.80
N PHE A 25 -9.98 -27.44 18.18
CA PHE A 25 -9.92 -26.11 18.83
C PHE A 25 -9.28 -26.12 20.23
N ASP A 26 -9.09 -27.32 20.81
CA ASP A 26 -8.35 -27.56 22.05
C ASP A 26 -6.85 -27.33 21.91
N LEU A 27 -6.32 -27.46 20.69
CA LEU A 27 -4.88 -27.34 20.40
C LEU A 27 -4.49 -26.00 19.77
N LEU A 28 -5.46 -25.10 19.55
CA LEU A 28 -5.17 -23.81 18.92
C LEU A 28 -4.43 -22.87 19.84
N ASP A 29 -3.49 -22.17 19.22
CA ASP A 29 -2.85 -21.01 19.80
C ASP A 29 -3.74 -19.78 19.59
N ARG A 30 -4.73 -19.63 20.47
CA ARG A 30 -5.85 -18.68 20.27
C ARG A 30 -5.42 -17.23 20.29
N GLU A 31 -4.40 -16.89 21.08
CA GLU A 31 -3.92 -15.52 21.24
C GLU A 31 -3.23 -15.06 19.95
N HIS A 32 -2.22 -15.80 19.49
CA HIS A 32 -1.53 -15.48 18.24
C HIS A 32 -2.45 -15.60 17.01
N VAL A 33 -3.42 -16.54 16.99
CA VAL A 33 -4.41 -16.59 15.90
C VAL A 33 -5.29 -15.35 15.87
N ALA A 34 -5.72 -14.83 17.03
CA ALA A 34 -6.51 -13.60 17.08
C ALA A 34 -5.69 -12.40 16.60
N GLU A 35 -4.44 -12.28 17.05
CA GLU A 35 -3.51 -11.24 16.63
C GLU A 35 -3.29 -11.25 15.11
N GLU A 36 -3.01 -12.42 14.52
CA GLU A 36 -2.84 -12.55 13.06
C GLU A 36 -4.10 -12.17 12.29
N ILE A 37 -5.29 -12.52 12.79
CA ILE A 37 -6.56 -12.11 12.14
C ILE A 37 -6.74 -10.59 12.19
N GLU A 38 -6.42 -9.96 13.32
CA GLU A 38 -6.47 -8.50 13.46
C GLU A 38 -5.44 -7.81 12.55
N ASP A 39 -4.28 -8.43 12.36
CA ASP A 39 -3.17 -7.90 11.57
C ASP A 39 -3.33 -8.10 10.06
N VAL A 40 -4.10 -9.09 9.60
CA VAL A 40 -4.48 -9.23 8.19
C VAL A 40 -5.14 -7.95 7.67
N GLY A 41 -6.07 -7.37 8.44
CA GLY A 41 -6.71 -6.11 8.07
C GLY A 41 -5.71 -4.96 7.96
N LYS A 42 -4.83 -4.80 8.96
CA LYS A 42 -3.84 -3.72 9.01
C LYS A 42 -2.78 -3.86 7.91
N SER A 43 -2.33 -5.08 7.62
CA SER A 43 -1.33 -5.33 6.58
C SER A 43 -1.86 -5.01 5.18
N GLU A 44 -3.10 -5.38 4.87
CA GLU A 44 -3.74 -5.03 3.60
C GLU A 44 -3.89 -3.51 3.40
N GLN A 45 -4.21 -2.78 4.48
CA GLN A 45 -4.28 -1.31 4.46
C GLN A 45 -2.91 -0.65 4.28
N ARG A 46 -1.88 -1.13 5.01
CA ARG A 46 -0.49 -0.65 4.89
C ARG A 46 0.07 -0.88 3.49
N GLU A 47 -0.19 -2.04 2.92
CA GLU A 47 0.24 -2.38 1.57
C GLU A 47 -0.48 -1.55 0.50
N LEU A 48 -1.76 -1.19 0.70
CA LEU A 48 -2.43 -0.22 -0.16
C LEU A 48 -1.78 1.17 -0.03
N ALA A 49 -1.45 1.61 1.19
CA ALA A 49 -0.80 2.90 1.44
C ALA A 49 0.56 2.98 0.77
N ALA A 50 1.40 1.95 0.94
CA ALA A 50 2.72 1.87 0.32
C ALA A 50 2.64 1.95 -1.22
N ARG A 51 1.66 1.28 -1.83
CA ARG A 51 1.45 1.39 -3.30
C ARG A 51 1.01 2.77 -3.74
N MET A 52 0.11 3.39 -2.96
CA MET A 52 -0.34 4.75 -3.22
C MET A 52 0.81 5.73 -3.11
N ALA A 53 1.64 5.61 -2.07
CA ALA A 53 2.83 6.44 -1.87
C ALA A 53 3.80 6.35 -3.06
N VAL A 54 4.11 5.14 -3.53
CA VAL A 54 4.98 4.95 -4.71
C VAL A 54 4.38 5.56 -5.98
N LEU A 55 3.06 5.43 -6.19
CA LEU A 55 2.37 6.05 -7.31
C LEU A 55 2.49 7.58 -7.26
N LEU A 56 2.14 8.17 -6.11
CA LEU A 56 2.18 9.61 -5.89
C LEU A 56 3.61 10.16 -6.03
N ALA A 57 4.61 9.45 -5.50
CA ALA A 57 6.02 9.83 -5.65
C ALA A 57 6.44 9.88 -7.12
N HIS A 58 6.00 8.92 -7.94
CA HIS A 58 6.29 8.92 -9.38
C HIS A 58 5.54 10.02 -10.13
N LEU A 59 4.33 10.38 -9.70
CA LEU A 59 3.60 11.53 -10.25
C LEU A 59 4.30 12.85 -9.88
N LEU A 60 4.82 12.98 -8.65
CA LEU A 60 5.62 14.14 -8.22
C LEU A 60 6.90 14.26 -9.05
N LYS A 61 7.63 13.15 -9.20
CA LYS A 61 8.80 13.06 -10.08
C LYS A 61 8.45 13.47 -11.51
N TRP A 62 7.33 12.99 -12.03
CA TRP A 62 6.85 13.35 -13.36
C TRP A 62 6.61 14.86 -13.48
N GLN A 63 5.94 15.48 -12.50
CA GLN A 63 5.66 16.91 -12.50
C GLN A 63 6.95 17.75 -12.46
N HIS A 64 7.89 17.39 -11.59
CA HIS A 64 9.04 18.26 -11.26
C HIS A 64 10.33 17.95 -12.01
N GLN A 65 10.44 16.80 -12.71
CA GLN A 65 11.64 16.44 -13.48
C GLN A 65 11.26 16.10 -14.94
N PRO A 66 10.76 17.06 -15.74
CA PRO A 66 10.31 16.82 -17.11
C PRO A 66 11.40 16.21 -18.01
N GLU A 67 12.67 16.52 -17.76
CA GLU A 67 13.83 16.02 -18.51
C GLU A 67 14.12 14.54 -18.25
N ARG A 68 13.58 13.97 -17.16
CA ARG A 68 13.77 12.56 -16.77
C ARG A 68 12.55 11.70 -17.06
N ARG A 69 11.49 12.29 -17.63
CA ARG A 69 10.31 11.55 -18.08
C ARG A 69 10.72 10.53 -19.13
N GLY A 70 10.13 9.34 -19.03
CA GLY A 70 10.38 8.28 -20.00
C GLY A 70 9.63 7.01 -19.65
N THR A 71 9.77 6.02 -20.53
CA THR A 71 9.00 4.77 -20.51
C THR A 71 9.10 4.04 -19.17
N SER A 72 10.26 4.07 -18.50
CA SER A 72 10.40 3.44 -17.18
C SER A 72 9.45 4.03 -16.14
N TRP A 73 9.28 5.35 -16.09
CA TRP A 73 8.38 6.00 -15.14
C TRP A 73 6.91 5.78 -15.51
N GLU A 74 6.58 5.86 -16.80
CA GLU A 74 5.22 5.55 -17.30
C GLU A 74 4.81 4.13 -16.92
N LEU A 75 5.71 3.15 -17.11
CA LEU A 75 5.47 1.77 -16.73
C LEU A 75 5.28 1.62 -15.22
N THR A 76 6.09 2.29 -14.39
CA THR A 76 5.92 2.24 -12.94
C THR A 76 4.57 2.84 -12.51
N ILE A 77 4.18 3.99 -13.05
CA ILE A 77 2.89 4.64 -12.78
C ILE A 77 1.73 3.72 -13.18
N GLY A 78 1.75 3.19 -14.41
CA GLY A 78 0.72 2.27 -14.90
C GLY A 78 0.62 1.00 -14.05
N ASN A 79 1.76 0.42 -13.68
CA ASN A 79 1.81 -0.77 -12.83
C ASN A 79 1.22 -0.51 -11.44
N GLN A 80 1.54 0.61 -10.78
CA GLN A 80 0.99 0.91 -9.47
C GLN A 80 -0.53 1.16 -9.55
N ARG A 81 -1.01 1.91 -10.55
CA ARG A 81 -2.45 2.10 -10.78
C ARG A 81 -3.18 0.77 -10.95
N GLN A 82 -2.66 -0.13 -11.79
CA GLN A 82 -3.24 -1.45 -12.01
C GLN A 82 -3.27 -2.28 -10.71
N ARG A 83 -2.17 -2.29 -9.95
CA ARG A 83 -2.08 -3.06 -8.70
C ARG A 83 -3.01 -2.51 -7.62
N ILE A 84 -3.16 -1.20 -7.52
CA ILE A 84 -4.12 -0.53 -6.63
C ILE A 84 -5.54 -0.93 -7.01
N ARG A 85 -5.93 -0.79 -8.30
CA ARG A 85 -7.26 -1.21 -8.78
C ARG A 85 -7.57 -2.66 -8.43
N ARG A 86 -6.67 -3.58 -8.79
CA ARG A 86 -6.85 -5.02 -8.52
C ARG A 86 -7.01 -5.32 -7.04
N ARG A 87 -6.31 -4.58 -6.16
CA ARG A 87 -6.42 -4.76 -4.71
C ARG A 87 -7.78 -4.28 -4.20
N LEU A 88 -8.26 -3.12 -4.66
CA LEU A 88 -9.58 -2.60 -4.31
C LEU A 88 -10.72 -3.50 -4.82
N GLU A 89 -10.56 -4.08 -6.01
CA GLU A 89 -11.53 -5.03 -6.58
C GLU A 89 -11.60 -6.34 -5.78
N LYS A 90 -10.44 -6.87 -5.35
CA LYS A 90 -10.37 -8.11 -4.57
C LYS A 90 -10.76 -7.94 -3.11
N THR A 91 -10.55 -6.75 -2.55
CA THR A 91 -10.81 -6.44 -1.14
C THR A 91 -11.61 -5.13 -1.05
N PRO A 92 -12.93 -5.14 -1.34
CA PRO A 92 -13.73 -3.92 -1.39
C PRO A 92 -13.79 -3.11 -0.10
N SER A 93 -13.55 -3.75 1.07
CA SER A 93 -13.45 -3.05 2.35
C SER A 93 -12.33 -2.01 2.39
N LEU A 94 -11.28 -2.16 1.57
CA LEU A 94 -10.19 -1.18 1.45
C LEU A 94 -10.61 0.14 0.79
N CYS A 95 -11.75 0.18 0.08
CA CYS A 95 -12.29 1.43 -0.44
C CYS A 95 -12.62 2.43 0.67
N GLY A 96 -12.80 1.97 1.91
CA GLY A 96 -12.95 2.83 3.09
C GLY A 96 -11.71 3.68 3.36
N CYS A 97 -10.51 3.12 3.21
CA CYS A 97 -9.24 3.83 3.43
C CYS A 97 -9.08 5.04 2.51
N LEU A 98 -9.59 4.95 1.28
CA LEU A 98 -9.52 6.05 0.31
C LEU A 98 -10.34 7.28 0.70
N LYS A 99 -11.20 7.16 1.72
CA LYS A 99 -12.01 8.26 2.29
C LYS A 99 -11.47 8.75 3.62
N ASP A 100 -10.47 8.08 4.17
CA ASP A 100 -9.85 8.39 5.45
C ASP A 100 -8.78 9.48 5.25
N PRO A 101 -8.95 10.68 5.84
CA PRO A 101 -7.99 11.76 5.72
C PRO A 101 -6.62 11.45 6.32
N ASP A 102 -6.56 10.68 7.41
CA ASP A 102 -5.30 10.38 8.10
C ASP A 102 -4.48 9.39 7.25
N TRP A 103 -5.15 8.36 6.70
CA TRP A 103 -4.54 7.44 5.75
C TRP A 103 -3.96 8.17 4.52
N TRP A 104 -4.67 9.20 4.02
CA TRP A 104 -4.20 10.03 2.92
C TRP A 104 -3.01 10.91 3.29
N ALA A 105 -3.01 11.48 4.49
CA ALA A 105 -1.91 12.27 5.00
C ALA A 105 -0.63 11.43 5.10
N ASP A 106 -0.75 10.21 5.62
CA ASP A 106 0.37 9.25 5.71
C ASP A 106 0.89 8.88 4.32
N ALA A 107 0.01 8.45 3.40
CA ALA A 107 0.41 8.06 2.05
C ALA A 107 1.02 9.22 1.24
N TRP A 108 0.56 10.46 1.47
CA TRP A 108 1.12 11.65 0.84
C TRP A 108 2.48 12.04 1.45
N GLY A 109 2.63 11.92 2.77
CA GLY A 109 3.90 12.13 3.47
C GLY A 109 4.98 11.18 2.94
N ASP A 110 4.68 9.88 2.92
CA ASP A 110 5.56 8.84 2.38
C ASP A 110 5.91 9.11 0.91
N ALA A 111 4.96 9.57 0.11
CA ALA A 111 5.20 9.93 -1.29
C ALA A 111 6.19 11.10 -1.44
N CYS A 112 6.04 12.13 -0.61
CA CYS A 112 6.95 13.27 -0.56
C CYS A 112 8.35 12.84 -0.13
N ASP A 113 8.46 11.96 0.89
CA ASP A 113 9.73 11.39 1.36
C ASP A 113 10.46 10.63 0.26
N LEU A 114 9.74 9.72 -0.41
CA LEU A 114 10.29 8.96 -1.53
C LEU A 114 10.71 9.87 -2.69
N ALA A 115 9.88 10.83 -3.08
CA ALA A 115 10.19 11.75 -4.17
C ALA A 115 11.40 12.63 -3.83
N SER A 116 11.44 13.19 -2.62
CA SER A 116 12.57 14.00 -2.14
C SER A 116 13.88 13.20 -2.15
N ALA A 117 13.87 11.99 -1.57
CA ALA A 117 15.04 11.14 -1.49
C ALA A 117 15.62 10.76 -2.87
N GLU A 118 14.76 10.50 -3.86
CA GLU A 118 15.20 10.08 -5.20
C GLU A 118 15.56 11.25 -6.14
N THR A 119 15.03 12.45 -5.88
CA THR A 119 15.19 13.62 -6.77
C THR A 119 16.11 14.70 -6.22
N GLY A 120 16.31 14.74 -4.90
CA GLY A 120 16.95 15.85 -4.20
C GLY A 120 16.09 17.11 -4.09
N ILE A 121 14.81 17.06 -4.48
CA ILE A 121 13.87 18.19 -4.35
C ILE A 121 13.50 18.36 -2.88
N GLY A 122 13.64 19.58 -2.36
CA GLY A 122 13.27 19.90 -0.99
C GLY A 122 11.77 19.74 -0.72
N MET A 123 11.42 19.26 0.47
CA MET A 123 10.03 19.06 0.92
C MET A 123 9.17 20.31 0.85
N ASP A 124 9.78 21.49 1.00
CA ASP A 124 9.13 22.80 0.89
C ASP A 124 8.55 23.08 -0.51
N ARG A 125 8.98 22.32 -1.53
CA ARG A 125 8.46 22.42 -2.90
C ARG A 125 7.20 21.61 -3.12
N PHE A 126 6.88 20.66 -2.25
CA PHE A 126 5.67 19.85 -2.36
C PHE A 126 4.52 20.51 -1.59
N ALA A 127 3.29 20.32 -2.09
CA ALA A 127 2.10 20.77 -1.39
C ALA A 127 1.93 20.02 -0.05
N ARG A 128 1.36 20.69 0.96
CA ARG A 128 1.10 20.08 2.28
C ARG A 128 0.13 18.90 2.24
N SER A 129 -0.70 18.83 1.21
CA SER A 129 -1.65 17.75 0.93
C SER A 129 -1.67 17.47 -0.56
N CYS A 130 -2.04 16.24 -0.95
CA CYS A 130 -2.18 15.87 -2.36
C CYS A 130 -3.12 16.86 -3.09
N PRO A 131 -2.64 17.58 -4.12
CA PRO A 131 -3.47 18.52 -4.86
C PRO A 131 -4.34 17.84 -5.93
N TRP A 132 -4.16 16.54 -6.15
CA TRP A 132 -4.79 15.80 -7.23
C TRP A 132 -6.01 15.01 -6.77
N ALA A 133 -7.07 15.06 -7.58
CA ALA A 133 -8.28 14.30 -7.34
C ALA A 133 -8.05 12.80 -7.60
N LEU A 134 -8.33 11.97 -6.59
CA LEU A 134 -8.06 10.52 -6.64
C LEU A 134 -8.62 9.84 -7.89
N ALA A 135 -9.91 10.04 -8.18
CA ALA A 135 -10.62 9.29 -9.22
C ALA A 135 -10.30 9.79 -10.63
N THR A 136 -10.22 11.11 -10.82
CA THR A 136 -10.06 11.73 -12.15
C THR A 136 -8.61 11.93 -12.55
N GLU A 137 -7.68 11.93 -11.59
CA GLU A 137 -6.27 12.24 -11.82
C GLU A 137 -5.35 11.10 -11.33
N VAL A 138 -5.24 10.88 -10.02
CA VAL A 138 -4.26 9.93 -9.44
C VAL A 138 -4.41 8.54 -10.03
N LEU A 139 -5.64 8.00 -10.04
CA LEU A 139 -5.90 6.67 -10.58
C LEU A 139 -6.14 6.66 -12.10
N ASN A 140 -6.43 7.79 -12.74
CA ASN A 140 -6.75 7.83 -14.16
C ASN A 140 -5.55 7.40 -15.03
N GLU A 141 -5.71 6.35 -15.83
CA GLU A 141 -4.60 5.75 -16.61
C GLU A 141 -3.98 6.69 -17.63
N SER A 142 -4.80 7.58 -18.20
CA SER A 142 -4.37 8.53 -19.24
C SER A 142 -3.90 9.86 -18.67
N TRP A 143 -4.00 10.06 -17.35
CA TRP A 143 -3.63 11.31 -16.72
C TRP A 143 -2.20 11.27 -16.19
N LEU A 144 -1.48 12.37 -16.42
CA LEU A 144 -0.18 12.66 -15.83
C LEU A 144 -0.18 14.16 -15.47
N PRO A 145 0.46 14.57 -14.36
CA PRO A 145 0.48 15.96 -13.96
C PRO A 145 1.25 16.78 -14.99
N ASN A 146 0.62 17.86 -15.44
CA ASN A 146 1.31 18.90 -16.19
C ASN A 146 2.14 19.72 -15.21
N GLY A 147 3.37 20.04 -15.61
CA GLY A 147 4.26 20.94 -14.85
C GLY A 147 3.86 22.39 -15.06
#